data_AF-A0A946EHJ3-F1
#
_entry.id   AF-A0A946EHJ3-F1
#
_cell.length_a   1.000
_cell.length_b   1.000
_cell.length_c   1.000
_cell.angle_alpha   90.00
_cell.angle_beta   90.00
_cell.angle_gamma   90.00
#
_symmetry.space_group_name_H-M   'P 1'
#
loop_
_entity.id
_entity.type
_entity.pdbx_description
1 polymer ?
#
loop_
_entity_poly.entity_id
_entity_poly.type
_entity_poly.pdbx_seq_one_letter_code
_entity_poly.pdbx_strand_id
1 'polypeptide(L)'
;MKRIYSISTALTFVCATSALAVDKAAVLDTYANIAAAKYQDSLVTAQTLQAAVNTLVTTPSAEALQNAKEAWLAARIPYQQTEVYRFGNPIVDDWEGKVNAWPLDEGLIDYVSASYGGPTDENKLAGLNIVANAEFFLSGAQINASAITPELLAETLHEADGVEANVATGYHAIEFLLWGQDLNGHGKG
;
A
#
# COMPACT_ATOMS: atom_id res chain seq x y z
N MET A 1 -54.50 66.13 17.38
CA MET A 1 -54.19 64.68 17.35
C MET A 1 -54.14 64.20 15.91
N LYS A 2 -52.99 63.72 15.46
CA LYS A 2 -52.75 62.53 14.60
C LYS A 2 -51.33 62.63 14.04
N ARG A 3 -50.47 61.72 14.52
CA ARG A 3 -49.14 61.46 13.98
C ARG A 3 -49.30 60.71 12.65
N ILE A 4 -48.50 61.05 11.65
CA ILE A 4 -48.25 60.17 10.50
C ILE A 4 -46.74 60.09 10.33
N TYR A 5 -46.21 58.92 10.64
CA TYR A 5 -44.83 58.53 10.39
C TYR A 5 -44.73 58.10 8.92
N SER A 6 -43.81 58.70 8.16
CA SER A 6 -43.42 58.17 6.85
C SER A 6 -42.04 57.57 6.98
N ILE A 7 -41.99 56.28 6.68
CA ILE A 7 -40.91 55.32 6.90
C ILE A 7 -39.82 55.56 5.85
N SER A 8 -38.59 55.82 6.29
CA SER A 8 -37.43 55.81 5.40
C SER A 8 -37.16 54.38 4.94
N THR A 9 -37.44 54.09 3.68
CA THR A 9 -37.05 52.84 3.03
C THR A 9 -35.53 52.87 2.79
N ALA A 10 -34.76 52.19 3.64
CA ALA A 10 -33.36 51.92 3.38
C ALA A 10 -33.27 50.85 2.29
N LEU A 11 -32.77 51.23 1.12
CA LEU A 11 -32.49 50.31 0.02
C LEU A 11 -31.18 49.57 0.35
N THR A 12 -31.27 48.40 1.00
CA THR A 12 -30.15 47.48 1.15
C THR A 12 -29.83 46.88 -0.22
N PHE A 13 -28.76 47.37 -0.85
CA PHE A 13 -28.12 46.68 -1.97
C PHE A 13 -27.54 45.37 -1.44
N VAL A 14 -28.31 44.30 -1.54
CA VAL A 14 -27.76 42.95 -1.42
C VAL A 14 -26.91 42.74 -2.66
N CYS A 15 -25.59 42.91 -2.53
CA CYS A 15 -24.67 42.28 -3.45
C CYS A 15 -24.89 40.77 -3.30
N ALA A 16 -25.81 40.22 -4.10
CA ALA A 16 -25.84 38.80 -4.35
C ALA A 16 -24.51 38.51 -5.04
N THR A 17 -23.52 38.07 -4.26
CA THR A 17 -22.37 37.39 -4.83
C THR A 17 -22.98 36.25 -5.63
N SER A 18 -22.90 36.33 -6.95
CA SER A 18 -23.19 35.19 -7.81
C SER A 18 -22.43 34.03 -7.18
N ALA A 19 -23.14 32.99 -6.74
CA ALA A 19 -22.50 31.73 -6.45
C ALA A 19 -21.83 31.34 -7.77
N LEU A 20 -20.54 31.63 -7.89
CA LEU A 20 -19.77 31.31 -9.09
C LEU A 20 -19.92 29.80 -9.24
N ALA A 21 -20.62 29.37 -10.29
CA ALA A 21 -20.73 27.97 -10.60
C ALA A 21 -19.30 27.43 -10.65
N VAL A 22 -18.97 26.52 -9.72
CA VAL A 22 -17.64 25.93 -9.66
C VAL A 22 -17.35 25.32 -11.03
N ASP A 23 -16.31 25.82 -11.69
CA ASP A 23 -15.92 25.33 -13.00
C ASP A 23 -15.48 23.87 -12.86
N LYS A 24 -16.13 22.98 -13.62
CA LYS A 24 -15.80 21.55 -13.62
C LYS A 24 -14.35 21.31 -14.01
N ALA A 25 -13.79 22.12 -14.91
CA ALA A 25 -12.38 22.01 -15.29
C ALA A 25 -11.46 22.33 -14.11
N ALA A 26 -11.72 23.43 -13.38
CA ALA A 26 -10.95 23.79 -12.19
C ALA A 26 -11.02 22.73 -11.08
N VAL A 27 -12.15 22.03 -10.93
CA VAL A 27 -12.28 20.89 -10.00
C VAL A 27 -11.40 19.73 -10.42
N LEU A 28 -11.42 19.36 -11.70
CA LEU A 28 -10.60 18.28 -12.24
C LEU A 28 -9.11 18.59 -12.11
N ASP A 29 -8.70 19.83 -12.39
CA ASP A 29 -7.32 20.28 -12.22
C ASP A 29 -6.89 20.17 -10.76
N THR A 30 -7.72 20.63 -9.83
CA THR A 30 -7.44 20.52 -8.39
C THR A 30 -7.33 19.06 -7.96
N TYR A 31 -8.24 18.20 -8.42
CA TYR A 31 -8.22 16.76 -8.14
C TYR A 31 -6.93 16.11 -8.64
N ALA A 32 -6.54 16.38 -9.89
CA ALA A 32 -5.31 15.86 -10.48
C ALA A 32 -4.05 16.35 -9.74
N ASN A 33 -4.01 17.62 -9.34
CA ASN A 33 -2.91 18.18 -8.55
C ASN A 33 -2.77 17.51 -7.18
N ILE A 34 -3.89 17.24 -6.49
CA ILE A 34 -3.88 16.52 -5.21
C ILE A 34 -3.41 15.08 -5.41
N ALA A 35 -3.89 14.39 -6.45
CA ALA A 35 -3.45 13.03 -6.77
C ALA A 35 -1.95 12.97 -7.03
N ALA A 36 -1.44 13.88 -7.89
CA ALA A 36 -0.02 13.98 -8.19
C ALA A 36 0.83 14.25 -6.95
N ALA A 37 0.40 15.18 -6.07
CA ALA A 37 1.10 15.46 -4.82
C ALA A 37 1.17 14.23 -3.91
N LYS A 38 0.07 13.50 -3.74
CA LYS A 38 0.06 12.29 -2.89
C LYS A 38 0.90 11.16 -3.46
N TYR A 39 0.89 10.94 -4.78
CA TYR A 39 1.79 9.96 -5.41
C TYR A 39 3.25 10.38 -5.27
N GLN A 40 3.56 11.68 -5.37
CA GLN A 40 4.90 12.19 -5.16
C GLN A 40 5.38 11.96 -3.72
N ASP A 41 4.53 12.22 -2.72
CA ASP A 41 4.83 11.95 -1.30
C ASP A 41 5.01 10.44 -1.05
N SER A 42 4.18 9.60 -1.69
CA SER A 42 4.29 8.14 -1.61
C SER A 42 5.61 7.64 -2.20
N LEU A 43 6.03 8.18 -3.35
CA LEU A 43 7.31 7.84 -3.97
C LEU A 43 8.50 8.23 -3.09
N VAL A 44 8.51 9.46 -2.55
CA VAL A 44 9.60 9.96 -1.69
C VAL A 44 9.76 9.10 -0.44
N THR A 45 8.65 8.73 0.19
CA THR A 45 8.69 7.90 1.39
C THR A 45 9.02 6.44 1.08
N ALA A 46 8.60 5.89 -0.06
CA ALA A 46 9.02 4.57 -0.52
C ALA A 46 10.54 4.51 -0.81
N GLN A 47 11.12 5.56 -1.40
CA GLN A 47 12.57 5.66 -1.59
C GLN A 47 13.32 5.74 -0.25
N THR A 48 12.74 6.44 0.73
CA THR A 48 13.29 6.51 2.09
C THR A 48 13.27 5.14 2.77
N LEU A 49 12.15 4.39 2.65
CA LEU A 49 12.05 3.01 3.09
C LEU A 49 13.10 2.12 2.43
N GLN A 50 13.26 2.20 1.10
CA GLN A 50 14.28 1.43 0.38
C GLN A 50 15.69 1.71 0.93
N ALA A 51 16.04 2.97 1.17
CA ALA A 51 17.34 3.32 1.73
C ALA A 51 17.55 2.77 3.17
N ALA A 52 16.51 2.81 4.01
CA ALA A 52 16.55 2.25 5.35
C ALA A 52 16.71 0.72 5.35
N VAL A 53 15.98 0.02 4.48
CA VAL A 53 16.10 -1.44 4.28
C VAL A 53 17.50 -1.79 3.76
N ASN A 54 18.03 -1.06 2.78
CA ASN A 54 19.39 -1.27 2.29
C ASN A 54 20.43 -1.09 3.41
N THR A 55 20.24 -0.11 4.29
CA THR A 55 21.11 0.10 5.45
C THR A 55 21.03 -1.08 6.41
N LEU A 56 19.82 -1.56 6.74
CA LEU A 56 19.61 -2.75 7.57
C LEU A 56 20.29 -4.00 7.00
N VAL A 57 20.15 -4.24 5.69
CA VAL A 57 20.74 -5.42 5.03
C VAL A 57 22.27 -5.35 5.03
N THR A 58 22.85 -4.18 4.76
CA THR A 58 24.31 -4.01 4.67
C THR A 58 25.00 -3.91 6.04
N THR A 59 24.35 -3.28 7.02
CA THR A 59 24.89 -3.03 8.37
C THR A 59 23.84 -3.37 9.43
N PRO A 60 23.57 -4.66 9.67
CA PRO A 60 22.49 -5.06 10.55
C PRO A 60 22.76 -4.66 11.99
N SER A 61 21.81 -3.95 12.60
CA SER A 61 21.81 -3.55 14.00
C SER A 61 20.39 -3.34 14.50
N ALA A 62 20.19 -3.29 15.82
CA ALA A 62 18.89 -2.97 16.41
C ALA A 62 18.40 -1.57 15.99
N GLU A 63 19.32 -0.60 15.88
CA GLU A 63 19.02 0.75 15.40
C GLU A 63 18.61 0.75 13.93
N ALA A 64 19.33 0.02 13.06
CA ALA A 64 18.99 -0.07 11.65
C ALA A 64 17.62 -0.76 11.43
N LEU A 65 17.30 -1.77 12.24
CA LEU A 65 16.00 -2.44 12.20
C LEU A 65 14.88 -1.48 12.61
N GLN A 66 15.09 -0.73 13.70
CA GLN A 66 14.13 0.26 14.16
C GLN A 66 13.91 1.35 13.11
N ASN A 67 14.97 1.85 12.48
CA ASN A 67 14.88 2.84 11.41
C ASN A 67 14.10 2.32 10.19
N ALA A 68 14.30 1.04 9.80
CA ALA A 68 13.53 0.44 8.71
C ALA A 68 12.04 0.30 9.04
N LYS A 69 11.71 -0.08 10.28
CA LYS A 69 10.32 -0.13 10.78
C LYS A 69 9.65 1.24 10.75
N GLU A 70 10.33 2.27 11.23
CA GLU A 70 9.82 3.65 11.22
C GLU A 70 9.62 4.17 9.79
N ALA A 71 10.59 3.90 8.89
CA ALA A 71 10.46 4.25 7.48
C ALA A 71 9.30 3.52 6.79
N TRP A 72 9.03 2.27 7.16
CA TRP A 72 7.89 1.51 6.64
C TRP A 72 6.57 2.17 7.05
N LEU A 73 6.41 2.49 8.34
CA LEU A 73 5.23 3.19 8.85
C LEU A 73 5.04 4.54 8.17
N ALA A 74 6.13 5.31 8.01
CA ALA A 74 6.10 6.60 7.32
C ALA A 74 5.71 6.48 5.85
N ALA A 75 6.14 5.41 5.16
CA ALA A 75 5.80 5.15 3.77
C ALA A 75 4.36 4.68 3.56
N ARG A 76 3.74 4.05 4.56
CA ARG A 76 2.32 3.66 4.49
C ARG A 76 1.39 4.87 4.47
N ILE A 77 1.68 5.90 5.26
CA ILE A 77 0.79 7.05 5.47
C ILE A 77 0.39 7.74 4.15
N PRO A 78 1.32 8.21 3.30
CA PRO A 78 0.94 8.84 2.04
C PRO A 78 0.36 7.85 1.03
N TYR A 79 0.86 6.61 1.00
CA TYR A 79 0.35 5.58 0.09
C TYR A 79 -1.13 5.29 0.30
N GLN A 80 -1.56 5.12 1.56
CA GLN A 80 -2.98 4.87 1.89
C GLN A 80 -3.89 6.00 1.41
N GLN A 81 -3.40 7.23 1.34
CA GLN A 81 -4.17 8.35 0.80
C GLN A 81 -4.31 8.32 -0.73
N THR A 82 -3.51 7.49 -1.41
CA THR A 82 -3.58 7.28 -2.86
C THR A 82 -4.60 6.23 -3.28
N GLU A 83 -5.03 5.35 -2.37
CA GLU A 83 -5.91 4.22 -2.70
C GLU A 83 -7.23 4.67 -3.35
N VAL A 84 -7.73 5.86 -3.01
CA VAL A 84 -8.95 6.42 -3.62
C VAL A 84 -8.80 6.68 -5.13
N TYR A 85 -7.58 6.85 -5.64
CA TYR A 85 -7.32 7.10 -7.06
C TYR A 85 -7.23 5.83 -7.90
N ARG A 86 -7.34 4.63 -7.29
CA ARG A 86 -7.42 3.36 -8.05
C ARG A 86 -8.72 3.27 -8.84
N PHE A 87 -9.81 3.78 -8.28
CA PHE A 87 -11.15 3.54 -8.81
C PHE A 87 -11.36 4.31 -10.12
N GLY A 88 -11.53 3.57 -11.21
CA GLY A 88 -11.68 4.13 -12.56
C GLY A 88 -10.36 4.56 -13.20
N ASN A 89 -9.21 4.19 -12.61
CA ASN A 89 -7.89 4.39 -13.18
C ASN A 89 -7.22 3.03 -13.42
N PRO A 90 -7.40 2.42 -14.61
CA PRO A 90 -6.89 1.08 -14.89
C PRO A 90 -5.37 1.00 -14.74
N ILE A 91 -4.65 2.09 -15.04
CA ILE A 91 -3.19 2.13 -14.88
C ILE A 91 -2.81 1.91 -13.42
N VAL A 92 -3.54 2.52 -12.47
CA VAL A 92 -3.27 2.35 -11.03
C VAL A 92 -3.68 0.97 -10.55
N ASP A 93 -4.86 0.51 -10.98
CA ASP A 93 -5.40 -0.79 -10.58
C ASP A 93 -4.48 -1.94 -11.04
N ASP A 94 -3.92 -1.85 -12.25
CA ASP A 94 -3.02 -2.88 -12.83
C ASP A 94 -1.74 -3.12 -12.01
N TRP A 95 -1.20 -2.13 -11.30
CA TRP A 95 0.01 -2.29 -10.48
C TRP A 95 -0.25 -2.37 -8.98
N GLU A 96 -1.47 -2.10 -8.51
CA GLU A 96 -1.80 -2.00 -7.08
C GLU A 96 -1.55 -3.30 -6.32
N GLY A 97 -1.91 -4.45 -6.90
CA GLY A 97 -1.70 -5.77 -6.29
C GLY A 97 -0.23 -6.00 -5.92
N LYS A 98 0.71 -5.61 -6.80
CA LYS A 98 2.15 -5.74 -6.54
C LYS A 98 2.67 -4.84 -5.41
N VAL A 99 1.89 -3.83 -5.00
CA VAL A 99 2.27 -2.86 -3.96
C VAL A 99 1.59 -3.14 -2.62
N ASN A 100 0.33 -3.59 -2.62
CA ASN A 100 -0.49 -3.65 -1.40
C ASN A 100 -1.46 -4.83 -1.35
N ALA A 101 -1.20 -5.91 -2.10
CA ALA A 101 -2.00 -7.12 -1.99
C ALA A 101 -2.09 -7.66 -0.55
N TRP A 102 -3.29 -8.14 -0.22
CA TRP A 102 -3.65 -8.76 1.05
C TRP A 102 -4.85 -9.70 0.81
N PRO A 103 -4.96 -10.87 1.48
CA PRO A 103 -4.11 -11.41 2.54
C PRO A 103 -2.73 -11.87 2.05
N LEU A 104 -1.79 -12.12 2.97
CA LEU A 104 -0.46 -12.66 2.68
C LEU A 104 -0.26 -13.99 3.42
N ASP A 105 0.14 -15.04 2.69
CA ASP A 105 0.63 -16.29 3.26
C ASP A 105 2.11 -16.15 3.64
N GLU A 106 2.38 -15.92 4.91
CA GLU A 106 3.71 -15.67 5.47
C GLU A 106 4.67 -16.84 5.23
N GLY A 107 4.12 -18.06 5.24
CA GLY A 107 4.84 -19.30 4.94
C GLY A 107 5.37 -19.38 3.51
N LEU A 108 4.91 -18.53 2.58
CA LEU A 108 5.51 -18.37 1.26
C LEU A 108 6.94 -17.80 1.38
N ILE A 109 7.12 -16.80 2.24
CA ILE A 109 8.32 -15.97 2.30
C ILE A 109 9.38 -16.59 3.22
N ASP A 110 9.05 -16.80 4.49
CA ASP A 110 10.01 -17.27 5.52
C ASP A 110 9.35 -18.30 6.46
N TYR A 111 10.11 -18.78 7.45
CA TYR A 111 9.59 -19.72 8.42
C TYR A 111 8.48 -19.09 9.26
N VAL A 112 7.53 -19.94 9.61
CA VAL A 112 6.35 -19.64 10.41
C VAL A 112 6.28 -20.63 11.58
N SER A 113 5.47 -20.32 12.59
CA SER A 113 5.22 -21.24 13.69
C SER A 113 4.67 -22.57 13.18
N ALA A 114 4.97 -23.66 13.90
CA ALA A 114 4.47 -24.99 13.56
C ALA A 114 2.93 -25.10 13.57
N SER A 115 2.23 -24.12 14.14
CA SER A 115 0.77 -24.02 14.17
C SER A 115 0.15 -23.30 12.97
N TYR A 116 0.93 -22.78 12.02
CA TYR A 116 0.47 -21.92 10.92
C TYR A 116 -0.45 -22.59 9.86
N GLY A 117 -0.78 -23.87 10.01
CA GLY A 117 -1.61 -24.60 9.04
C GLY A 117 -0.81 -25.15 7.85
N GLY A 118 0.09 -24.34 7.28
CA GLY A 118 1.00 -24.78 6.21
C GLY A 118 0.31 -24.98 4.85
N PRO A 119 0.95 -25.71 3.91
CA PRO A 119 0.41 -25.97 2.59
C PRO A 119 -0.94 -26.70 2.60
N THR A 120 -1.87 -26.26 1.76
CA THR A 120 -3.16 -26.94 1.50
C THR A 120 -3.28 -27.37 0.04
N ASP A 121 -4.38 -28.06 -0.31
CA ASP A 121 -4.69 -28.39 -1.70
C ASP A 121 -4.94 -27.12 -2.54
N GLU A 122 -5.49 -26.06 -1.93
CA GLU A 122 -5.75 -24.76 -2.53
C GLU A 122 -4.50 -23.88 -2.61
N ASN A 123 -3.62 -23.88 -1.59
CA ASN A 123 -2.35 -23.18 -1.63
C ASN A 123 -1.19 -24.06 -1.20
N LYS A 124 -0.51 -24.66 -2.18
CA LYS A 124 0.66 -25.50 -1.94
C LYS A 124 1.90 -24.71 -1.53
N LEU A 125 1.90 -23.39 -1.75
CA LEU A 125 3.03 -22.53 -1.44
C LEU A 125 2.98 -21.93 -0.02
N ALA A 126 1.91 -22.16 0.75
CA ALA A 126 1.70 -21.67 2.13
C ALA A 126 2.63 -22.29 3.20
N GLY A 127 3.86 -22.63 2.81
CA GLY A 127 4.95 -23.15 3.63
C GLY A 127 6.22 -23.33 2.81
N LEU A 128 6.32 -22.66 1.65
CA LEU A 128 7.44 -22.73 0.75
C LEU A 128 8.73 -22.26 1.42
N ASN A 129 8.69 -21.17 2.20
CA ASN A 129 9.85 -20.49 2.75
C ASN A 129 10.92 -20.29 1.66
N ILE A 130 10.65 -19.36 0.73
CA ILE A 130 11.56 -19.09 -0.40
C ILE A 130 12.95 -18.65 0.07
N VAL A 131 13.07 -18.03 1.25
CA VAL A 131 14.35 -17.65 1.86
C VAL A 131 15.24 -18.86 2.13
N ALA A 132 14.65 -20.01 2.54
CA ALA A 132 15.38 -21.22 2.86
C ALA A 132 15.47 -22.25 1.72
N ASN A 133 14.69 -22.08 0.65
CA ASN A 133 14.56 -23.07 -0.43
C ASN A 133 14.99 -22.52 -1.78
N ALA A 134 16.19 -22.89 -2.22
CA ALA A 134 16.77 -22.45 -3.50
C ALA A 134 16.14 -23.13 -4.73
N GLU A 135 15.32 -24.17 -4.55
CA GLU A 135 14.61 -24.86 -5.63
C GLU A 135 13.24 -25.33 -5.13
N PHE A 136 12.21 -25.23 -5.97
CA PHE A 136 10.86 -25.70 -5.67
C PHE A 136 10.09 -26.04 -6.95
N PHE A 137 8.92 -26.65 -6.81
CA PHE A 137 8.01 -26.91 -7.93
C PHE A 137 6.84 -25.93 -7.89
N LEU A 138 6.55 -25.33 -9.04
CA LEU A 138 5.39 -24.46 -9.26
C LEU A 138 4.70 -24.87 -10.55
N SER A 139 3.39 -25.12 -10.50
CA SER A 139 2.62 -25.52 -11.70
C SER A 139 3.25 -26.68 -12.51
N GLY A 140 3.94 -27.61 -11.81
CA GLY A 140 4.61 -28.77 -12.43
C GLY A 140 5.98 -28.49 -13.05
N ALA A 141 6.48 -27.26 -12.98
CA ALA A 141 7.84 -26.89 -13.40
C ALA A 141 8.76 -26.72 -12.19
N GLN A 142 10.03 -27.10 -12.32
CA GLN A 142 11.05 -26.82 -11.32
C GLN A 142 11.53 -25.37 -11.49
N ILE A 143 11.49 -24.60 -10.41
CA ILE A 143 11.92 -23.21 -10.34
C ILE A 143 13.23 -23.14 -9.56
N ASN A 144 14.18 -22.36 -10.07
CA ASN A 144 15.42 -22.04 -9.37
C ASN A 144 15.29 -20.66 -8.70
N ALA A 145 15.42 -20.66 -7.38
CA ALA A 145 15.37 -19.49 -6.50
C ALA A 145 16.68 -19.27 -5.74
N SER A 146 17.80 -19.81 -6.23
CA SER A 146 19.12 -19.57 -5.65
C SER A 146 19.52 -18.08 -5.62
N ALA A 147 18.90 -17.28 -6.50
CA ALA A 147 18.87 -15.83 -6.41
C ALA A 147 17.41 -15.36 -6.37
N ILE A 148 17.05 -14.61 -5.35
CA ILE A 148 15.73 -13.99 -5.22
C ILE A 148 15.75 -12.65 -5.98
N THR A 149 15.31 -12.67 -7.24
CA THR A 149 15.28 -11.47 -8.11
C THR A 149 13.92 -10.77 -8.08
N PRO A 150 13.84 -9.48 -8.46
CA PRO A 150 12.56 -8.79 -8.63
C PRO A 150 11.60 -9.54 -9.57
N GLU A 151 12.10 -10.13 -10.65
CA GLU A 151 11.30 -10.89 -11.61
C GLU A 151 10.75 -12.19 -11.00
N LEU A 152 11.55 -12.92 -10.21
CA LEU A 152 11.08 -14.10 -9.48
C LEU A 152 9.94 -13.72 -8.53
N LEU A 153 10.12 -12.64 -7.76
CA LEU A 153 9.11 -12.19 -6.81
C LEU A 153 7.84 -11.72 -7.54
N ALA A 154 7.96 -10.82 -8.51
CA ALA A 154 6.81 -10.13 -9.11
C ALA A 154 6.07 -10.93 -10.20
N GLU A 155 6.76 -11.79 -10.93
CA GLU A 155 6.18 -12.47 -12.10
C GLU A 155 6.07 -14.00 -11.92
N THR A 156 6.71 -14.58 -10.91
CA THR A 156 6.65 -16.03 -10.64
C THR A 156 5.93 -16.34 -9.33
N LEU A 157 6.26 -15.64 -8.24
CA LEU A 157 5.73 -15.93 -6.91
C LEU A 157 4.47 -15.13 -6.55
N HIS A 158 4.40 -13.87 -6.97
CA HIS A 158 3.24 -13.02 -6.68
C HIS A 158 1.98 -13.57 -7.34
N GLU A 159 0.95 -13.84 -6.53
CA GLU A 159 -0.32 -14.46 -6.92
C GLU A 159 -0.15 -15.78 -7.69
N ALA A 160 0.94 -16.51 -7.41
CA ALA A 160 1.27 -17.77 -8.07
C ALA A 160 0.11 -18.77 -7.99
N ASP A 161 -0.10 -19.52 -9.09
CA ASP A 161 -1.23 -20.43 -9.31
C ASP A 161 -2.63 -19.76 -9.17
N GLY A 162 -2.70 -18.42 -9.25
CA GLY A 162 -3.94 -17.65 -9.12
C GLY A 162 -4.43 -17.51 -7.68
N VAL A 163 -3.56 -17.78 -6.70
CA VAL A 163 -3.89 -17.68 -5.28
C VAL A 163 -3.52 -16.28 -4.79
N GLU A 164 -4.53 -15.46 -4.51
CA GLU A 164 -4.37 -14.07 -4.05
C GLU A 164 -3.47 -13.94 -2.81
N ALA A 165 -3.47 -14.95 -1.94
CA ALA A 165 -2.67 -14.96 -0.72
C ALA A 165 -1.15 -15.14 -0.96
N ASN A 166 -0.74 -15.55 -2.17
CA ASN A 166 0.68 -15.68 -2.53
C ASN A 166 1.33 -14.31 -2.79
N VAL A 167 1.38 -13.47 -1.76
CA VAL A 167 1.92 -12.10 -1.86
C VAL A 167 3.43 -12.13 -1.63
N ALA A 168 4.19 -11.96 -2.70
CA ALA A 168 5.66 -11.97 -2.66
C ALA A 168 6.31 -10.58 -2.73
N THR A 169 5.52 -9.51 -2.87
CA THR A 169 6.00 -8.13 -3.05
C THR A 169 5.14 -7.15 -2.26
N GLY A 170 5.56 -5.89 -2.22
CA GLY A 170 4.75 -4.81 -1.65
C GLY A 170 4.89 -4.65 -0.15
N TYR A 171 4.03 -3.79 0.41
CA TYR A 171 4.12 -3.35 1.81
C TYR A 171 4.02 -4.51 2.80
N HIS A 172 3.09 -5.43 2.59
CA HIS A 172 2.83 -6.51 3.55
C HIS A 172 3.95 -7.57 3.55
N ALA A 173 4.61 -7.82 2.41
CA ALA A 173 5.80 -8.66 2.38
C ALA A 173 6.97 -8.03 3.17
N ILE A 174 7.17 -6.71 3.03
CA ILE A 174 8.19 -5.99 3.80
C ILE A 174 7.82 -5.95 5.30
N GLU A 175 6.54 -5.78 5.62
CA GLU A 175 6.03 -5.80 6.99
C GLU A 175 6.35 -7.13 7.69
N PHE A 176 6.00 -8.25 7.05
CA PHE A 176 6.33 -9.58 7.55
C PHE A 176 7.84 -9.75 7.79
N LEU A 177 8.69 -9.30 6.85
CA LEU A 177 10.15 -9.39 7.02
C LEU A 177 10.71 -8.52 8.16
N LEU A 178 10.04 -7.41 8.50
CA LEU A 178 10.49 -6.49 9.55
C LEU A 178 9.96 -6.90 10.94
N TRP A 179 8.74 -7.43 11.03
CA TRP A 179 8.10 -7.77 12.31
C TRP A 179 8.03 -9.27 12.60
N GLY A 180 8.26 -10.12 11.60
CA GLY A 180 8.02 -11.55 11.67
C GLY A 180 6.54 -11.89 11.53
N GLN A 181 6.23 -13.16 11.74
CA GLN A 181 4.86 -13.68 11.70
C GLN A 181 3.94 -12.96 12.69
N ASP A 182 2.72 -12.64 12.25
CA ASP A 182 1.64 -12.24 13.15
C ASP A 182 1.12 -13.42 13.96
N LEU A 183 1.42 -13.41 15.26
CA LEU A 183 0.95 -14.40 16.23
C LEU A 183 -0.27 -13.94 17.03
N ASN A 184 -0.83 -12.77 16.72
CA ASN A 184 -1.91 -12.16 17.49
C ASN A 184 -3.29 -12.34 16.82
N GLY A 185 -3.36 -12.93 15.64
CA GLY A 185 -4.61 -13.17 14.92
C GLY A 185 -5.34 -11.85 14.61
N HIS A 186 -6.56 -11.65 15.12
CA HIS A 186 -7.28 -10.37 14.99
C HIS A 186 -7.03 -9.41 16.17
N GLY A 187 -6.09 -9.74 17.06
CA GLY A 187 -5.68 -8.91 18.18
C GLY A 187 -4.81 -7.73 17.75
N LYS A 188 -4.45 -6.86 18.71
CA LYS A 188 -3.41 -5.85 18.46
C LYS A 188 -2.05 -6.53 18.55
N GLY A 189 -1.25 -6.38 17.49
CA GLY A 189 0.18 -6.68 17.49
C GLY A 189 1.01 -5.63 18.23
#